data_AF-A0A8E2I6A1-F1
#
_entry.id   AF-A0A8E2I6A1-F1
#
_cell.length_a   1.000
_cell.length_b   1.000
_cell.length_c   1.000
_cell.angle_alpha   90.00
_cell.angle_beta   90.00
_cell.angle_gamma   90.00
#
_symmetry.space_group_name_H-M   'P 1'
#
loop_
_entity.id
_entity.type
_entity.pdbx_description
1 polymer ?
#
loop_
_entity_poly.entity_id
_entity_poly.type
_entity_poly.pdbx_seq_one_letter_code
_entity_poly.pdbx_strand_id
1 'polypeptide(L)'
;MTIPDGMCASLLRRLVQNQYISIEEGYSEENIRYEKYSLKPLWSKLIDEFTFEKKQADLEHNLHEETNLYTIFEQEFGRPLSPLECETLAMWLDQDHQDPSVIKAALREAVISGKLNFRYIDRILFEWKKNGIKPIEQAKDYGNKFRQQRKKTKLVQKSDSKTIPFYNWL
;
A
#
# COMPACT_ATOMS: atom_id res chain seq x y z
N MET A 1 45.11 30.77 -3.22
CA MET A 1 45.12 29.78 -2.12
C MET A 1 45.59 28.46 -2.69
N THR A 2 46.90 28.31 -2.90
CA THR A 2 47.53 27.07 -3.35
C THR A 2 47.79 26.21 -2.11
N ILE A 3 47.19 25.02 -2.08
CA ILE A 3 47.40 24.08 -0.99
C ILE A 3 48.79 23.44 -1.18
N PRO A 4 49.62 23.30 -0.13
CA PRO A 4 50.89 22.61 -0.21
C PRO A 4 50.74 21.15 -0.65
N ASP A 5 51.64 20.66 -1.50
CA ASP A 5 51.58 19.34 -2.12
C ASP A 5 51.40 18.20 -1.11
N GLY A 6 52.06 18.28 0.06
CA GLY A 6 51.93 17.32 1.14
C GLY A 6 50.54 17.31 1.81
N MET A 7 49.85 18.45 1.84
CA MET A 7 48.46 18.52 2.29
C MET A 7 47.47 18.05 1.22
N CYS A 8 47.74 18.31 -0.06
CA CYS A 8 46.92 17.79 -1.15
C CYS A 8 46.89 16.25 -1.14
N ALA A 9 48.05 15.61 -1.01
CA ALA A 9 48.16 14.15 -0.98
C ALA A 9 47.46 13.53 0.24
N SER A 10 47.58 14.16 1.42
CA SER A 10 46.90 13.67 2.63
C SER A 10 45.38 13.83 2.55
N LEU A 11 44.89 14.93 1.96
CA LEU A 11 43.46 15.14 1.71
C LEU A 11 42.88 14.14 0.70
N LEU A 12 43.57 13.91 -0.42
CA LEU A 12 43.16 12.90 -1.41
C LEU A 12 43.13 11.50 -0.79
N ARG A 13 44.17 11.14 -0.02
CA ARG A 13 44.21 9.85 0.69
C ARG A 13 43.03 9.66 1.65
N ARG A 14 42.67 10.71 2.39
CA ARG A 14 41.51 10.69 3.29
C ARG A 14 40.19 10.52 2.53
N LEU A 15 40.04 11.18 1.38
CA LEU A 15 38.84 11.09 0.55
C LEU A 15 38.67 9.69 -0.09
N VAL A 16 39.78 9.05 -0.48
CA VAL A 16 39.77 7.66 -0.95
C VAL A 16 39.46 6.69 0.20
N GLN A 17 40.07 6.87 1.37
CA GLN A 17 39.82 6.03 2.55
C GLN A 17 38.36 6.07 2.99
N ASN A 18 37.73 7.24 2.95
CA ASN A 18 36.32 7.42 3.29
C ASN A 18 35.36 7.04 2.14
N GLN A 19 35.85 6.42 1.07
CA GLN A 19 35.05 5.98 -0.07
C GLN A 19 34.25 7.14 -0.72
N TYR A 20 34.85 8.34 -0.81
CA TYR A 20 34.26 9.46 -1.56
C TYR A 20 34.86 9.60 -2.96
N ILE A 21 36.06 9.06 -3.17
CA ILE A 21 36.75 9.07 -4.47
C ILE A 21 37.26 7.67 -4.74
N SER A 22 37.09 7.16 -5.96
CA SER A 22 37.69 5.91 -6.43
C SER A 22 38.79 6.20 -7.45
N ILE A 23 39.87 5.45 -7.41
CA ILE A 23 40.92 5.50 -8.43
C ILE A 23 40.57 4.47 -9.50
N GLU A 24 40.34 4.92 -10.72
CA GLU A 24 40.07 4.07 -11.88
C GLU A 24 41.30 4.05 -12.78
N GLU A 25 41.70 2.86 -13.23
CA GLU A 25 42.77 2.69 -14.22
C GLU A 25 42.19 2.72 -15.63
N GLY A 26 42.91 3.35 -16.56
CA GLY A 26 42.58 3.40 -17.98
C GLY A 26 43.79 3.09 -18.85
N TYR A 27 43.52 2.60 -20.06
CA TYR A 27 44.52 2.44 -21.11
C TYR A 27 44.22 3.47 -22.19
N SER A 28 45.23 4.21 -22.62
CA SER A 28 45.11 5.09 -23.78
C SER A 28 45.28 4.30 -25.09
N GLU A 29 44.98 4.91 -26.25
CA GLU A 29 45.12 4.30 -27.58
C GLU A 29 46.54 3.79 -27.87
N GLU A 30 47.55 4.38 -27.21
CA GLU A 30 48.96 3.99 -27.29
C GLU A 30 49.38 2.92 -26.24
N ASN A 31 48.41 2.25 -25.61
CA ASN A 31 48.61 1.22 -24.59
C ASN A 31 49.35 1.68 -23.31
N ILE A 32 49.35 3.00 -23.07
CA ILE A 32 49.91 3.62 -21.85
C ILE A 32 48.86 3.55 -20.74
N ARG A 33 49.25 3.04 -19.56
CA ARG A 33 48.41 3.02 -18.35
C ARG A 33 48.36 4.41 -17.72
N TYR A 34 47.17 4.85 -17.36
CA TYR A 34 46.96 6.05 -16.56
C TYR A 34 45.95 5.80 -15.44
N GLU A 35 46.08 6.55 -14.36
CA GLU A 35 45.16 6.55 -13.23
C GLU A 35 44.33 7.83 -13.26
N LYS A 36 43.03 7.72 -13.02
CA LYS A 36 42.12 8.87 -12.87
C LYS A 36 41.31 8.76 -11.58
N TYR A 37 41.03 9.89 -10.97
CA TYR A 37 40.16 9.97 -9.80
C TYR A 37 38.70 10.17 -10.24
N SER A 38 37.83 9.27 -9.80
CA SER A 38 36.40 9.28 -10.10
C SER A 38 35.60 9.69 -8.86
N LEU A 39 34.70 10.66 -9.05
CA LEU A 39 33.78 11.17 -8.00
C LEU A 39 32.48 10.38 -7.93
N LYS A 40 32.33 9.32 -8.73
CA LYS A 40 31.15 8.45 -8.76
C LYS A 40 30.68 8.00 -7.36
N PRO A 41 31.55 7.55 -6.43
CA PRO A 41 31.10 7.13 -5.10
C PRO A 41 30.62 8.29 -4.19
N LEU A 42 31.09 9.52 -4.41
CA LEU A 42 30.55 10.70 -3.73
C LEU A 42 29.16 11.04 -4.25
N TRP A 43 28.96 11.01 -5.58
CA TRP A 43 27.66 11.29 -6.18
C TRP A 43 26.61 10.25 -5.76
N SER A 44 26.96 8.97 -5.70
CA SER A 44 26.03 7.94 -5.22
C SER A 44 25.62 8.20 -3.76
N LYS A 45 26.58 8.49 -2.87
CA LYS A 45 26.28 8.79 -1.46
C LYS A 45 25.40 10.02 -1.27
N LEU A 46 25.62 11.07 -2.06
CA LEU A 46 24.77 12.26 -2.01
C LEU A 46 23.35 11.93 -2.49
N ILE A 47 23.20 11.17 -3.57
CA ILE A 47 21.89 10.73 -4.08
C ILE A 47 21.20 9.85 -3.04
N ASP A 48 21.92 8.93 -2.41
CA ASP A 48 21.40 8.08 -1.34
C ASP A 48 20.89 8.95 -0.19
N GLU A 49 21.65 9.93 0.28
CA GLU A 49 21.24 10.83 1.38
C GLU A 49 20.01 11.69 1.02
N PHE A 50 20.00 12.29 -0.18
CA PHE A 50 18.86 13.09 -0.66
C PHE A 50 17.59 12.24 -0.87
N THR A 51 17.75 10.96 -1.22
CA THR A 51 16.62 10.04 -1.34
C THR A 51 16.23 9.42 0.00
N PHE A 52 17.14 9.41 0.97
CA PHE A 52 16.93 8.86 2.30
C PHE A 52 15.85 9.64 3.07
N GLU A 53 15.85 10.97 3.01
CA GLU A 53 14.78 11.80 3.60
C GLU A 53 13.40 11.47 3.02
N LYS A 54 13.30 11.29 1.70
CA LYS A 54 12.05 10.87 1.05
C LYS A 54 11.65 9.45 1.43
N LYS A 55 12.58 8.50 1.41
CA LYS A 55 12.33 7.11 1.80
C LYS A 55 11.88 6.98 3.27
N GLN A 56 12.46 7.77 4.17
CA GLN A 56 12.05 7.79 5.57
C GLN A 56 10.63 8.32 5.71
N ALA A 57 10.29 9.44 5.05
CA ALA A 57 8.94 9.99 5.07
C ALA A 57 7.90 9.02 4.49
N ASP A 58 8.23 8.33 3.39
CA ASP A 58 7.34 7.32 2.78
C ASP A 58 7.15 6.10 3.70
N LEU A 59 8.20 5.65 4.39
CA LEU A 59 8.12 4.54 5.35
C LEU A 59 7.29 4.92 6.58
N GLU A 60 7.51 6.12 7.13
CA GLU A 60 6.71 6.64 8.25
C GLU A 60 5.25 6.81 7.86
N HIS A 61 4.97 7.31 6.65
CA HIS A 61 3.62 7.44 6.11
C HIS A 61 2.91 6.09 6.00
N ASN A 62 3.56 5.09 5.39
CA ASN A 62 2.98 3.75 5.26
C ASN A 62 2.70 3.12 6.63
N LEU A 63 3.63 3.24 7.59
CA LEU A 63 3.45 2.72 8.95
C LEU A 63 2.28 3.43 9.66
N HIS A 64 2.14 4.74 9.46
CA HIS A 64 1.03 5.51 10.01
C HIS A 64 -0.31 5.10 9.40
N GLU A 65 -0.35 4.84 8.10
CA GLU A 65 -1.55 4.37 7.40
C GLU A 65 -1.99 2.97 7.85
N GLU A 66 -1.04 2.06 8.06
CA GLU A 66 -1.27 0.72 8.61
C GLU A 66 -1.78 0.79 10.05
N THR A 67 -1.10 1.53 10.92
CA THR A 67 -1.51 1.70 12.32
C THR A 67 -2.93 2.29 12.41
N ASN A 68 -3.22 3.28 11.56
CA ASN A 68 -4.53 3.90 11.46
C ASN A 68 -5.62 2.90 11.04
N LEU A 69 -5.28 1.92 10.18
CA LEU A 69 -6.24 0.88 9.75
C LEU A 69 -6.68 -0.01 10.91
N TYR A 70 -5.76 -0.53 11.71
CA TYR A 70 -6.09 -1.35 12.88
C TYR A 70 -6.96 -0.57 13.87
N THR A 71 -6.61 0.69 14.16
CA THR A 71 -7.39 1.54 15.07
C THR A 71 -8.81 1.79 14.56
N ILE A 72 -9.00 2.03 13.25
CA ILE A 72 -10.34 2.21 12.68
C ILE A 72 -11.17 0.92 12.85
N PHE A 73 -10.58 -0.25 12.62
CA PHE A 73 -11.29 -1.51 12.81
C PHE A 73 -11.70 -1.71 14.27
N GLU A 74 -10.80 -1.46 15.22
CA GLU A 74 -11.14 -1.57 16.65
C GLU A 74 -12.27 -0.63 17.07
N GLN A 75 -12.29 0.59 16.53
CA GLN A 75 -13.36 1.57 16.77
C GLN A 75 -14.70 1.11 16.22
N GLU A 76 -14.76 0.64 14.97
CA GLU A 76 -16.00 0.18 14.32
C GLU A 76 -16.53 -1.14 14.93
N PHE A 77 -15.63 -2.02 15.37
CA PHE A 77 -16.02 -3.26 16.05
C PHE A 77 -16.34 -3.06 17.53
N GLY A 78 -15.92 -1.94 18.14
CA GLY A 78 -16.13 -1.63 19.56
C GLY A 78 -15.42 -2.57 20.52
N ARG A 79 -14.39 -3.29 20.04
CA ARG A 79 -13.57 -4.24 20.79
C ARG A 79 -12.18 -4.32 20.15
N PRO A 80 -11.14 -4.70 20.92
CA PRO A 80 -9.83 -5.00 20.35
C PRO A 80 -9.93 -6.17 19.37
N LEU A 81 -9.13 -6.12 18.32
CA LEU A 81 -9.07 -7.20 17.32
C LEU A 81 -8.43 -8.46 17.91
N SER A 82 -8.97 -9.61 17.55
CA SER A 82 -8.36 -10.91 17.86
C SER A 82 -7.07 -11.10 17.05
N PRO A 83 -6.07 -11.85 17.54
CA PRO A 83 -4.86 -12.17 16.78
C PRO A 83 -5.15 -12.73 15.37
N LEU A 84 -6.15 -13.60 15.25
CA LEU A 84 -6.60 -14.16 13.96
C LEU A 84 -7.18 -13.09 13.01
N GLU A 85 -7.86 -12.09 13.57
CA GLU A 85 -8.43 -10.98 12.82
C GLU A 85 -7.31 -10.06 12.32
N CYS A 86 -6.29 -9.80 13.14
CA CYS A 86 -5.08 -9.07 12.74
C CYS A 86 -4.32 -9.80 11.63
N GLU A 87 -4.15 -11.13 11.72
CA GLU A 87 -3.54 -11.93 10.66
C GLU A 87 -4.31 -11.82 9.34
N THR A 88 -5.64 -11.86 9.40
CA THR A 88 -6.50 -11.71 8.21
C THR A 88 -6.32 -10.33 7.56
N LEU A 89 -6.22 -9.30 8.39
CA LEU A 89 -6.04 -7.93 7.95
C LEU A 89 -4.65 -7.71 7.33
N ALA A 90 -3.61 -8.29 7.95
CA ALA A 90 -2.25 -8.34 7.39
C ALA A 90 -2.21 -9.10 6.06
N MET A 91 -2.93 -10.22 5.92
CA MET A 91 -3.02 -10.95 4.65
C MET A 91 -3.60 -10.08 3.51
N TRP A 92 -4.61 -9.25 3.79
CA TRP A 92 -5.16 -8.34 2.77
C TRP A 92 -4.15 -7.29 2.29
N LEU A 93 -3.29 -6.81 3.19
CA LEU A 93 -2.24 -5.84 2.86
C LEU A 93 -1.06 -6.50 2.12
N ASP A 94 -0.53 -7.59 2.66
CA ASP A 94 0.72 -8.20 2.20
C ASP A 94 0.51 -9.13 1.01
N GLN A 95 -0.49 -10.01 1.03
CA GLN A 95 -0.66 -11.06 0.03
C GLN A 95 -1.55 -10.61 -1.13
N ASP A 96 -2.64 -9.91 -0.82
CA ASP A 96 -3.58 -9.44 -1.83
C ASP A 96 -3.24 -8.06 -2.40
N HIS A 97 -2.19 -7.41 -1.86
CA HIS A 97 -1.77 -6.04 -2.20
C HIS A 97 -2.95 -5.08 -2.32
N GLN A 98 -3.93 -5.21 -1.41
CA GLN A 98 -5.07 -4.32 -1.39
C GLN A 98 -4.65 -2.99 -0.79
N ASP A 99 -5.02 -1.91 -1.47
CA ASP A 99 -4.78 -0.57 -0.98
C ASP A 99 -5.52 -0.38 0.38
N PRO A 100 -4.86 0.14 1.43
CA PRO A 100 -5.50 0.37 2.73
C PRO A 100 -6.80 1.16 2.64
N SER A 101 -6.87 2.07 1.66
CA SER A 101 -8.06 2.88 1.38
C SER A 101 -9.27 2.05 0.94
N VAL A 102 -9.05 0.97 0.18
CA VAL A 102 -10.10 0.05 -0.28
C VAL A 102 -10.62 -0.78 0.90
N ILE A 103 -9.73 -1.24 1.78
CA ILE A 103 -10.10 -1.98 2.99
C ILE A 103 -10.97 -1.11 3.91
N LYS A 104 -10.62 0.18 4.10
CA LYS A 104 -11.45 1.15 4.84
C LYS A 104 -12.84 1.33 4.21
N ALA A 105 -12.92 1.37 2.89
CA ALA A 105 -14.20 1.48 2.19
C ALA A 105 -15.06 0.22 2.35
N ALA A 106 -14.47 -0.97 2.29
CA ALA A 106 -15.16 -2.24 2.50
C ALA A 106 -15.69 -2.36 3.93
N LEU A 107 -14.90 -1.93 4.93
CA LEU A 107 -15.35 -1.84 6.32
C LEU A 107 -16.57 -0.94 6.46
N ARG A 108 -16.53 0.29 5.92
CA ARG A 108 -17.69 1.21 5.95
C ARG A 108 -18.93 0.58 5.31
N GLU A 109 -18.79 -0.14 4.21
CA GLU A 109 -19.90 -0.83 3.55
C GLU A 109 -20.47 -1.96 4.43
N ALA A 110 -19.62 -2.67 5.17
CA ALA A 110 -20.02 -3.68 6.13
C ALA A 110 -20.80 -3.07 7.32
N VAL A 111 -20.35 -1.92 7.83
CA VAL A 111 -21.06 -1.13 8.87
C VAL A 111 -22.44 -0.71 8.38
N ILE A 112 -22.54 -0.10 7.20
CA ILE A 112 -23.83 0.33 6.61
C ILE A 112 -24.77 -0.86 6.37
N SER A 113 -24.22 -2.02 6.00
CA SER A 113 -24.99 -3.24 5.83
C SER A 113 -25.44 -3.89 7.16
N GLY A 114 -24.97 -3.39 8.30
CA GLY A 114 -25.20 -3.97 9.63
C GLY A 114 -24.58 -5.35 9.81
N LYS A 115 -23.56 -5.69 9.01
CA LYS A 115 -22.91 -7.02 9.00
C LYS A 115 -21.40 -6.86 9.19
N LEU A 116 -21.01 -6.49 10.39
CA LEU A 116 -19.62 -6.36 10.83
C LEU A 116 -19.02 -7.74 11.15
N ASN A 117 -18.51 -8.42 10.13
CA ASN A 117 -17.65 -9.59 10.31
C ASN A 117 -16.61 -9.68 9.18
N PHE A 118 -15.44 -10.23 9.51
CA PHE A 118 -14.32 -10.35 8.57
C PHE A 118 -14.68 -11.15 7.31
N ARG A 119 -15.50 -12.20 7.43
CA ARG A 119 -15.95 -13.01 6.28
C ARG A 119 -16.80 -12.22 5.28
N TYR A 120 -17.58 -11.24 5.76
CA TYR A 120 -18.41 -10.40 4.91
C TYR A 120 -17.56 -9.33 4.23
N ILE A 121 -16.60 -8.75 4.95
CA ILE A 121 -15.61 -7.81 4.40
C ILE A 121 -14.78 -8.49 3.31
N ASP A 122 -14.30 -9.71 3.56
CA ASP A 122 -13.57 -10.53 2.60
C ASP A 122 -14.36 -10.75 1.30
N ARG A 123 -15.65 -11.06 1.40
CA ARG A 123 -16.53 -11.20 0.23
C ARG A 123 -16.65 -9.88 -0.55
N ILE A 124 -16.78 -8.75 0.13
CA ILE A 124 -16.84 -7.42 -0.51
C ILE A 124 -15.54 -7.16 -1.27
N LEU A 125 -14.40 -7.37 -0.62
CA LEU A 125 -13.08 -7.20 -1.23
C LEU A 125 -12.91 -8.12 -2.45
N PHE A 126 -13.31 -9.38 -2.35
CA PHE A 126 -13.27 -10.33 -3.46
C PHE A 126 -14.16 -9.89 -4.64
N GLU A 127 -15.38 -9.44 -4.37
CA GLU A 127 -16.29 -8.92 -5.40
C GLU A 127 -15.71 -7.67 -6.09
N TRP A 128 -15.10 -6.76 -5.33
CA TRP A 128 -14.46 -5.56 -5.90
C TRP A 128 -13.21 -5.89 -6.72
N LYS A 129 -12.38 -6.82 -6.24
CA LYS A 129 -11.21 -7.35 -6.97
C LYS A 129 -11.62 -7.98 -8.29
N LYS A 130 -12.68 -8.81 -8.28
CA LYS A 130 -13.23 -9.45 -9.50
C LYS A 130 -13.74 -8.44 -10.51
N ASN A 131 -14.33 -7.34 -10.06
CA ASN A 131 -14.87 -6.30 -10.92
C ASN A 131 -13.83 -5.26 -11.37
N GLY A 132 -12.55 -5.42 -10.97
CA GLY A 132 -11.47 -4.50 -11.31
C GLY A 132 -11.61 -3.11 -10.68
N ILE A 133 -12.39 -2.99 -9.60
CA ILE A 133 -12.69 -1.72 -8.95
C ILE A 133 -11.51 -1.35 -8.04
N LYS A 134 -10.61 -0.51 -8.57
CA LYS A 134 -9.46 0.02 -7.83
C LYS A 134 -9.69 1.41 -7.22
N PRO A 135 -10.40 2.36 -7.86
CA PRO A 135 -10.58 3.68 -7.27
C PRO A 135 -11.78 3.74 -6.30
N ILE A 136 -11.57 4.40 -5.15
CA ILE A 136 -12.53 4.63 -4.05
C ILE A 136 -13.91 5.11 -4.51
N GLU A 137 -13.97 5.91 -5.57
CA GLU A 137 -15.23 6.44 -6.11
C GLU A 137 -16.11 5.34 -6.70
N GLN A 138 -15.51 4.40 -7.43
CA GLN A 138 -16.23 3.28 -8.03
C GLN A 138 -16.70 2.28 -6.96
N ALA A 139 -15.95 2.10 -5.87
CA ALA A 139 -16.36 1.23 -4.77
C ALA A 139 -17.63 1.75 -4.06
N LYS A 140 -17.71 3.06 -3.80
CA LYS A 140 -18.91 3.71 -3.25
C LYS A 140 -20.11 3.60 -4.18
N ASP A 141 -19.91 3.88 -5.48
CA ASP A 141 -20.97 3.79 -6.48
C ASP A 141 -21.47 2.36 -6.69
N TYR A 142 -20.56 1.38 -6.65
CA TYR A 142 -20.91 -0.02 -6.76
C TYR A 142 -21.71 -0.52 -5.56
N GLY A 143 -21.31 -0.13 -4.33
CA GLY A 143 -22.09 -0.39 -3.12
C GLY A 143 -23.53 0.13 -3.23
N ASN A 144 -23.70 1.35 -3.75
CA ASN A 144 -25.01 1.95 -3.99
C ASN A 144 -25.83 1.20 -5.06
N LYS A 145 -25.23 0.85 -6.20
CA LYS A 145 -25.89 0.09 -7.27
C LYS A 145 -26.31 -1.30 -6.81
N PHE A 146 -25.46 -2.00 -6.08
CA PHE A 146 -25.76 -3.33 -5.54
C PHE A 146 -26.91 -3.29 -4.52
N ARG A 147 -26.97 -2.23 -3.69
CA ARG A 147 -28.10 -1.95 -2.78
C ARG A 147 -29.41 -1.77 -3.54
N GLN A 148 -29.39 -1.00 -4.64
CA GLN A 148 -30.58 -0.77 -5.47
C GLN A 148 -31.06 -2.04 -6.16
N GLN A 149 -30.14 -2.88 -6.66
CA GLN A 149 -30.48 -4.16 -7.27
C GLN A 149 -31.12 -5.11 -6.26
N ARG A 150 -30.54 -5.28 -5.05
CA ARG A 150 -31.13 -6.11 -3.98
C ARG A 150 -32.51 -5.64 -3.53
N LYS A 151 -32.75 -4.32 -3.47
CA LYS A 151 -34.08 -3.76 -3.16
C LYS A 151 -35.10 -4.10 -4.26
N LYS A 152 -34.71 -4.02 -5.54
CA LYS A 152 -35.57 -4.42 -6.66
C LYS A 152 -35.93 -5.91 -6.63
N THR A 153 -34.98 -6.81 -6.34
CA THR A 153 -35.27 -8.26 -6.29
C THR A 153 -36.22 -8.63 -5.15
N LYS A 154 -36.11 -7.99 -3.99
CA LYS A 154 -37.05 -8.20 -2.86
C LYS A 154 -38.46 -7.72 -3.15
N LEU A 155 -38.63 -6.66 -3.95
CA LEU A 155 -39.95 -6.16 -4.36
C LEU A 155 -40.65 -7.12 -5.34
N VAL A 156 -39.90 -7.69 -6.30
CA VAL A 156 -40.42 -8.64 -7.30
C VAL A 156 -40.84 -9.98 -6.68
N GLN A 157 -40.14 -10.47 -5.65
CA GLN A 157 -40.53 -11.71 -4.97
C GLN A 157 -41.76 -11.55 -4.07
N LYS A 158 -42.08 -10.33 -3.61
CA LYS A 158 -43.25 -10.07 -2.76
C LYS A 158 -44.56 -9.98 -3.57
N SER A 159 -44.50 -9.76 -4.88
CA SER A 159 -45.67 -9.73 -5.76
C SER A 159 -46.09 -11.09 -6.32
N ASP A 160 -45.28 -12.14 -6.14
CA ASP A 160 -45.50 -13.45 -6.76
C ASP A 160 -45.89 -14.56 -5.76
N SER A 161 -46.34 -14.18 -4.56
CA SER A 161 -47.08 -15.11 -3.70
C SER A 161 -48.46 -15.33 -4.31
N LYS A 162 -48.55 -16.25 -5.28
CA LYS A 162 -49.80 -16.79 -5.78
C LYS A 162 -50.64 -17.23 -4.57
N THR A 163 -51.71 -16.49 -4.35
CA THR A 163 -52.74 -16.78 -3.35
C THR A 163 -53.26 -18.18 -3.59
N ILE A 164 -52.98 -19.11 -2.68
CA ILE A 164 -53.62 -20.42 -2.67
C ILE A 164 -55.10 -20.16 -2.36
N PRO A 165 -56.04 -20.48 -3.26
CA PRO A 165 -57.45 -20.20 -3.02
C PRO A 165 -57.94 -21.13 -1.90
N PHE A 166 -58.40 -20.51 -0.81
CA PHE A 166 -59.03 -21.20 0.31
C PHE A 166 -60.40 -21.71 -0.16
N TYR A 167 -60.52 -23.01 -0.40
CA TYR A 167 -61.82 -23.64 -0.54
C TYR A 167 -62.36 -23.93 0.86
N ASN A 168 -63.36 -23.16 1.27
CA ASN A 168 -64.12 -23.39 2.50
C ASN A 168 -65.21 -24.42 2.18
N TRP A 169 -64.99 -25.66 2.57
CA TRP A 169 -65.96 -26.73 2.43
C TRP A 169 -66.64 -26.93 3.79
N LEU A 170 -67.95 -26.70 3.75
CA LEU A 170 -68.91 -26.77 4.84
C LEU A 170 -68.94 -28.15 5.51
#